data_AF-A0A1X7V4L2-F1
#
_entry.id   AF-A0A1X7V4L2-F1
#
_cell.length_a   1.000
_cell.length_b   1.000
_cell.length_c   1.000
_cell.angle_alpha   90.00
_cell.angle_beta   90.00
_cell.angle_gamma   90.00
#
_symmetry.space_group_name_H-M   'P 1'
#
loop_
_entity.id
_entity.type
_entity.pdbx_description
1 polymer ?
#
loop_
_entity_poly.entity_id
_entity_poly.type
_entity_poly.pdbx_seq_one_letter_code
_entity_poly.pdbx_strand_id
1 'polypeptide(L)'
;MKGLLIVALILFAGSALAQVEKEETAPVIDNTDTDTAVDNKDVPETSESDSEFTEAAESTEAAESTAEELDKLLKESTITNTINGQGISIGLTNGNDIVIRLGGGRGIGGRGGSGTTYTRWGRTTCPRGAGTVKVYDGYASAGWYSHKGNGANYLCMPKDPQYLSSQNVPAASWLYGAEYESGNRIFGYTTQDFNVPCAVCHSPRSAKIMLPGKYNCPRSWTREYYGYVMTSYYGHTQTIDYSCVDYTPERISGTQKNTNGALFYFTTVGCRTGLPCRPYIQNRAVTCAICTK
;
A
#
# COMPACT_ATOMS: atom_id res chain seq x y z
N MET A 1 -24.89 -47.94 46.82
CA MET A 1 -24.74 -46.66 47.57
C MET A 1 -24.74 -45.52 46.56
N LYS A 2 -25.73 -44.62 46.68
CA LYS A 2 -25.81 -43.18 46.29
C LYS A 2 -24.96 -42.71 45.09
N GLY A 3 -25.48 -42.02 44.07
CA GLY A 3 -26.74 -41.31 43.95
C GLY A 3 -26.92 -40.72 42.55
N LEU A 4 -28.18 -40.37 42.30
CA LEU A 4 -28.85 -39.94 41.09
C LEU A 4 -28.46 -38.50 40.70
N LEU A 5 -28.23 -38.22 39.41
CA LEU A 5 -28.58 -36.93 38.84
C LEU A 5 -28.90 -37.05 37.34
N ILE A 6 -30.19 -36.91 37.03
CA ILE A 6 -30.77 -36.75 35.71
C ILE A 6 -30.80 -35.24 35.43
N VAL A 7 -30.28 -34.79 34.29
CA VAL A 7 -30.54 -33.44 33.77
C VAL A 7 -31.17 -33.56 32.39
N ALA A 8 -32.36 -33.01 32.29
CA ALA A 8 -33.29 -33.12 31.19
C ALA A 8 -32.86 -32.31 29.95
N LEU A 9 -33.01 -32.93 28.78
CA LEU A 9 -33.13 -32.23 27.49
C LEU A 9 -34.47 -31.50 27.46
N ILE A 10 -34.45 -30.18 27.28
CA ILE A 10 -35.64 -29.41 26.93
C ILE A 10 -35.55 -29.04 25.45
N LEU A 11 -36.35 -29.74 24.65
CA LEU A 11 -36.78 -29.36 23.31
C LEU A 11 -37.88 -28.30 23.44
N PHE A 12 -37.67 -27.11 22.90
CA PHE A 12 -38.76 -26.18 22.63
C PHE A 12 -39.06 -26.19 21.13
N ALA A 13 -40.18 -26.84 20.79
CA ALA A 13 -40.91 -26.61 19.55
C ALA A 13 -41.80 -25.37 19.73
N GLY A 14 -41.76 -24.47 18.75
CA GLY A 14 -42.65 -23.31 18.66
C GLY A 14 -42.76 -22.88 17.21
N SER A 15 -43.92 -23.13 16.62
CA SER A 15 -44.26 -22.89 15.22
C SER A 15 -45.12 -21.64 15.03
N ALA A 16 -44.96 -21.04 13.84
CA ALA A 16 -45.89 -20.18 13.09
C ALA A 16 -46.03 -18.70 13.51
N LEU A 17 -45.65 -17.77 12.64
CA LEU A 17 -46.53 -17.20 11.60
C LEU A 17 -45.72 -16.23 10.72
N ALA A 18 -45.99 -16.31 9.41
CA ALA A 18 -45.49 -15.41 8.39
C ALA A 18 -46.18 -14.04 8.51
N GLN A 19 -45.45 -12.96 8.23
CA GLN A 19 -46.00 -11.79 7.53
C GLN A 19 -44.98 -11.23 6.54
N VAL A 20 -45.48 -11.08 5.32
CA VAL A 20 -44.88 -10.45 4.15
C VAL A 20 -45.39 -9.02 4.13
N GLU A 21 -44.49 -8.03 4.21
CA GLU A 21 -44.72 -6.65 3.77
C GLU A 21 -43.43 -6.19 3.10
N LYS A 22 -43.39 -6.08 1.77
CA LYS A 22 -43.88 -5.03 0.87
C LYS A 22 -42.73 -4.08 0.48
N GLU A 23 -42.52 -4.11 -0.81
CA GLU A 23 -41.59 -3.40 -1.68
C GLU A 23 -41.67 -1.87 -1.57
N GLU A 24 -40.51 -1.22 -1.55
CA GLU A 24 -40.37 0.18 -1.97
C GLU A 24 -39.03 0.36 -2.71
N THR A 25 -39.13 0.43 -4.03
CA THR A 25 -38.09 0.79 -4.99
C THR A 25 -38.12 2.29 -5.30
N ALA A 26 -36.97 2.97 -5.28
CA ALA A 26 -36.60 4.08 -6.17
C ALA A 26 -35.19 4.64 -5.84
N PRO A 27 -34.50 5.34 -6.76
CA PRO A 27 -34.46 5.20 -8.21
C PRO A 27 -33.05 4.85 -8.72
N VAL A 28 -33.02 4.19 -9.89
CA VAL A 28 -31.85 4.01 -10.74
C VAL A 28 -31.54 5.35 -11.41
N ILE A 29 -30.29 5.81 -11.31
CA ILE A 29 -29.79 6.93 -12.11
C ILE A 29 -29.14 6.30 -13.34
N ASP A 30 -29.82 6.47 -14.46
CA ASP A 30 -29.39 6.11 -15.80
C ASP A 30 -28.43 7.18 -16.33
N ASN A 31 -27.18 6.80 -16.60
CA ASN A 31 -26.23 7.61 -17.34
C ASN A 31 -25.88 6.85 -18.62
N THR A 32 -26.80 6.83 -19.58
CA THR A 32 -26.50 6.53 -20.98
C THR A 32 -25.84 7.74 -21.62
N ASP A 33 -24.52 7.83 -21.57
CA ASP A 33 -23.76 8.58 -22.58
C ASP A 33 -23.29 7.58 -23.65
N THR A 34 -24.06 7.56 -24.73
CA THR A 34 -23.66 7.07 -26.04
C THR A 34 -22.65 8.06 -26.61
N ASP A 35 -21.38 7.66 -26.73
CA ASP A 35 -20.47 8.30 -27.66
C ASP A 35 -20.10 7.31 -28.76
N THR A 36 -20.54 7.67 -29.95
CA THR A 36 -20.42 6.93 -31.20
C THR A 36 -18.98 6.84 -31.64
N ALA A 37 -18.56 5.61 -31.97
CA ALA A 37 -17.39 5.36 -32.81
C ALA A 37 -17.62 5.99 -34.20
N VAL A 38 -16.68 6.84 -34.64
CA VAL A 38 -16.53 7.17 -36.06
C VAL A 38 -15.28 6.48 -36.57
N ASP A 39 -15.56 5.46 -37.37
CA ASP A 39 -14.66 4.70 -38.23
C ASP A 39 -14.05 5.65 -39.28
N ASN A 40 -12.74 5.57 -39.50
CA ASN A 40 -12.12 6.11 -40.71
C ASN A 40 -11.06 5.12 -41.18
N LYS A 41 -11.50 4.21 -42.05
CA LYS A 41 -10.67 3.36 -42.88
C LYS A 41 -10.28 4.08 -44.17
N ASP A 42 -9.20 3.53 -44.75
CA ASP A 42 -8.76 3.64 -46.15
C ASP A 42 -7.96 4.92 -46.47
N VAL A 43 -6.74 4.92 -47.04
CA VAL A 43 -6.04 3.99 -47.97
C VAL A 43 -4.66 4.66 -48.33
N PRO A 44 -3.65 4.05 -48.99
CA PRO A 44 -3.10 2.68 -48.99
C PRO A 44 -1.55 2.65 -48.80
N GLU A 45 -1.01 1.43 -48.75
CA GLU A 45 0.40 1.05 -48.84
C GLU A 45 1.05 1.37 -50.20
N THR A 46 2.36 1.66 -50.19
CA THR A 46 3.26 1.33 -51.31
C THR A 46 4.54 0.71 -50.79
N SER A 47 4.96 -0.30 -51.55
CA SER A 47 5.92 -1.38 -51.33
C SER A 47 7.39 -1.04 -51.61
N GLU A 48 8.26 -1.83 -50.98
CA GLU A 48 9.52 -2.43 -51.50
C GLU A 48 10.69 -1.52 -51.94
N SER A 49 11.86 -1.67 -51.30
CA SER A 49 12.94 -2.59 -51.73
C SER A 49 14.33 -2.22 -51.15
N ASP A 50 14.96 -3.25 -50.57
CA ASP A 50 16.37 -3.67 -50.52
C ASP A 50 17.52 -2.67 -50.84
N SER A 51 18.49 -2.56 -49.92
CA SER A 51 19.87 -3.07 -50.14
C SER A 51 20.85 -2.77 -48.97
N GLU A 52 21.36 -3.85 -48.40
CA GLU A 52 22.73 -4.16 -47.91
C GLU A 52 23.81 -3.10 -47.58
N PHE A 53 24.50 -3.40 -46.45
CA PHE A 53 25.95 -3.33 -46.16
C PHE A 53 26.63 -1.97 -45.85
N THR A 54 27.01 -1.75 -44.58
CA THR A 54 28.37 -1.99 -43.97
C THR A 54 28.70 -0.97 -42.87
N GLU A 55 29.37 -1.44 -41.81
CA GLU A 55 29.92 -0.64 -40.71
C GLU A 55 31.01 0.34 -41.18
N ALA A 56 31.05 1.52 -40.55
CA ALA A 56 32.31 2.23 -40.25
C ALA A 56 32.11 3.08 -39.00
N ALA A 57 33.04 2.91 -38.05
CA ALA A 57 33.15 3.66 -36.82
C ALA A 57 33.71 5.08 -37.04
N GLU A 58 33.52 5.89 -36.00
CA GLU A 58 34.40 7.00 -35.57
C GLU A 58 34.13 8.41 -36.14
N SER A 59 33.51 9.26 -35.31
CA SER A 59 34.18 10.42 -34.68
C SER A 59 33.17 11.29 -33.90
N THR A 60 33.22 11.15 -32.58
CA THR A 60 32.78 12.14 -31.60
C THR A 60 33.68 13.37 -31.71
N GLU A 61 33.14 14.56 -32.03
CA GLU A 61 33.70 15.87 -31.57
C GLU A 61 32.96 17.15 -32.10
N ALA A 62 31.78 17.07 -32.73
CA ALA A 62 31.11 18.26 -33.29
C ALA A 62 29.80 18.71 -32.61
N ALA A 63 29.27 18.00 -31.61
CA ALA A 63 27.95 18.27 -31.04
C ALA A 63 27.94 18.99 -29.68
N GLU A 64 29.10 19.14 -29.02
CA GLU A 64 29.18 19.69 -27.66
C GLU A 64 29.27 21.23 -27.63
N SER A 65 29.76 21.87 -28.70
CA SER A 65 29.92 23.33 -28.73
C SER A 65 28.62 24.11 -28.88
N THR A 66 27.53 23.48 -29.36
CA THR A 66 26.26 24.18 -29.60
C THR A 66 25.35 24.28 -28.38
N ALA A 67 25.47 23.34 -27.44
CA ALA A 67 24.62 23.30 -26.25
C ALA A 67 25.02 24.37 -25.21
N GLU A 68 26.32 24.66 -25.07
CA GLU A 68 26.82 25.73 -24.20
C GLU A 68 26.47 27.13 -24.72
N GLU A 69 26.47 27.33 -26.04
CA GLU A 69 26.12 28.61 -26.66
C GLU A 69 24.62 28.92 -26.51
N LEU A 70 23.77 27.89 -26.56
CA LEU A 70 22.33 27.96 -26.26
C LEU A 70 22.04 28.26 -24.78
N ASP A 71 22.78 27.69 -23.83
CA ASP A 71 22.64 27.98 -22.40
C ASP A 71 23.07 29.43 -22.05
N LYS A 72 24.06 29.95 -22.77
CA LYS A 72 24.51 31.33 -22.63
C LYS A 72 23.47 32.34 -23.12
N LEU A 73 22.83 32.08 -24.27
CA LEU A 73 21.78 32.96 -24.83
C LEU A 73 20.49 32.95 -24.00
N LEU A 74 20.12 31.81 -23.41
CA LEU A 74 18.93 31.71 -22.55
C LEU A 74 19.07 32.46 -21.22
N LYS A 75 20.29 32.70 -20.74
CA LYS A 75 20.53 33.43 -19.47
C LYS A 75 20.24 34.93 -19.54
N GLU A 76 20.19 35.53 -20.73
CA GLU A 76 20.00 36.98 -20.90
C GLU A 76 18.54 37.37 -21.20
N SER A 77 17.70 36.45 -21.70
CA SER A 77 16.30 36.72 -22.11
C SER A 77 15.22 36.03 -21.27
N THR A 78 15.60 35.34 -20.18
CA THR A 78 14.68 34.54 -19.36
C THR A 78 14.30 35.25 -18.05
N ILE A 79 13.02 35.55 -17.86
CA ILE A 79 12.47 35.99 -16.57
C ILE A 79 12.19 34.74 -15.72
N THR A 80 12.78 34.68 -14.53
CA THR A 80 12.51 33.62 -13.55
C THR A 80 11.66 34.14 -12.42
N ASN A 81 10.51 33.50 -12.19
CA ASN A 81 9.65 33.77 -11.03
C ASN A 81 9.43 32.48 -10.22
N THR A 82 9.22 32.64 -8.91
CA THR A 82 8.86 31.52 -8.03
C THR A 82 7.43 31.73 -7.54
N ILE A 83 6.54 30.79 -7.86
CA ILE A 83 5.16 30.78 -7.36
C ILE A 83 5.00 29.51 -6.53
N ASN A 84 4.65 29.62 -5.26
CA ASN A 84 4.44 28.48 -4.35
C ASN A 84 5.63 27.50 -4.29
N GLY A 85 6.87 28.00 -4.41
CA GLY A 85 8.09 27.18 -4.38
C GLY A 85 8.42 26.46 -5.70
N GLN A 86 7.62 26.62 -6.74
CA GLN A 86 7.89 26.10 -8.08
C GLN A 86 8.61 27.16 -8.92
N GLY A 87 9.74 26.77 -9.52
CA GLY A 87 10.52 27.64 -10.40
C GLY A 87 9.89 27.67 -11.78
N ILE A 88 9.46 28.85 -12.22
CA ILE A 88 8.95 29.09 -13.56
C ILE A 88 9.96 29.98 -14.28
N SER A 89 10.49 29.48 -15.39
CA SER A 89 11.40 30.22 -16.27
C SER A 89 10.68 30.48 -17.60
N ILE A 90 10.54 31.74 -17.98
CA ILE A 90 9.91 32.16 -19.23
C ILE A 90 10.96 32.93 -20.03
N GLY A 91 11.35 32.38 -21.18
CA GLY A 91 12.34 32.99 -22.07
C GLY A 91 11.81 33.17 -23.48
N LEU A 92 12.43 34.07 -24.22
CA LEU A 92 12.24 34.25 -25.66
C LEU A 92 13.45 33.69 -26.39
N THR A 93 13.23 32.90 -27.44
CA THR A 93 14.29 32.45 -28.34
C THR A 93 14.44 33.42 -29.52
N ASN A 94 15.55 33.31 -30.25
CA ASN A 94 15.86 34.13 -31.42
C ASN A 94 14.84 34.01 -32.59
N GLY A 95 13.83 33.14 -32.46
CA GLY A 95 12.73 32.96 -33.42
C GLY A 95 11.39 33.62 -33.02
N ASN A 96 11.36 34.48 -31.99
CA ASN A 96 10.14 35.04 -31.37
C ASN A 96 9.25 34.01 -30.65
N ASP A 97 9.74 32.79 -30.41
CA ASP A 97 9.00 31.78 -29.67
C ASP A 97 9.13 31.99 -28.16
N ILE A 98 8.02 31.80 -27.45
CA ILE A 98 7.98 31.79 -25.98
C ILE A 98 8.24 30.38 -25.49
N VAL A 99 9.31 30.20 -24.71
CA VAL A 99 9.63 28.92 -24.06
C VAL A 99 9.29 29.03 -22.58
N ILE A 100 8.30 28.25 -22.14
CA ILE A 100 7.93 28.12 -20.73
C ILE A 100 8.53 26.83 -20.19
N ARG A 101 9.47 26.95 -19.25
CA ARG A 101 9.98 25.81 -18.48
C ARG A 101 9.33 25.83 -17.11
N LEU A 102 8.46 24.86 -16.87
CA LEU A 102 7.99 24.52 -15.54
C LEU A 102 9.02 23.59 -14.92
N GLY A 103 9.91 24.15 -14.08
CA GLY A 103 10.77 23.33 -13.26
C GLY A 103 9.88 22.54 -12.30
N GLY A 104 9.78 21.22 -12.51
CA GLY A 104 9.29 20.31 -11.49
C GLY A 104 10.01 20.66 -10.20
N GLY A 105 9.23 20.99 -9.15
CA GLY A 105 9.71 21.68 -7.96
C GLY A 105 11.09 21.18 -7.56
N ARG A 106 12.04 22.13 -7.45
CA ARG A 106 13.42 21.88 -7.03
C ARG A 106 13.46 20.67 -6.10
N GLY A 107 13.97 19.55 -6.61
CA GLY A 107 14.73 18.65 -5.77
C GLY A 107 15.83 19.53 -5.19
N ILE A 108 15.62 20.02 -3.97
CA ILE A 108 16.63 20.77 -3.25
C ILE A 108 17.85 19.86 -3.22
N GLY A 109 18.92 20.28 -3.88
CA GLY A 109 20.23 19.63 -3.80
C GLY A 109 20.49 19.27 -2.35
N GLY A 110 20.76 17.99 -2.12
CA GLY A 110 20.64 17.36 -0.81
C GLY A 110 21.43 18.09 0.28
N ARG A 111 20.74 18.91 1.07
CA ARG A 111 20.82 18.72 2.52
C ARG A 111 20.26 17.33 2.74
N GLY A 112 21.12 16.36 3.06
CA GLY A 112 20.72 14.96 3.29
C GLY A 112 19.38 14.91 4.00
N GLY A 113 18.33 14.63 3.23
CA GLY A 113 16.96 14.87 3.67
C GLY A 113 16.63 13.85 4.72
N SER A 114 16.71 14.26 5.98
CA SER A 114 16.26 13.47 7.11
C SER A 114 14.81 13.05 6.84
N GLY A 115 14.59 11.76 6.72
CA GLY A 115 13.29 11.17 6.39
C GLY A 115 13.22 9.77 7.01
N THR A 116 12.00 9.26 7.17
CA THR A 116 11.75 7.96 7.79
C THR A 116 10.90 7.10 6.88
N THR A 117 11.14 5.79 6.92
CA THR A 117 10.34 4.81 6.20
C THR A 117 9.41 4.04 7.12
N TYR A 118 8.26 3.67 6.58
CA TYR A 118 7.30 2.82 7.27
C TYR A 118 6.56 1.93 6.28
N THR A 119 6.09 0.79 6.76
CA THR A 119 5.23 -0.10 5.97
C THR A 119 3.78 0.14 6.33
N ARG A 120 2.94 0.35 5.33
CA ARG A 120 1.48 0.36 5.45
C ARG A 120 0.97 -1.02 5.11
N TRP A 121 0.61 -1.78 6.14
CA TRP A 121 0.05 -3.12 6.00
C TRP A 121 -1.41 -3.08 5.58
N GLY A 122 -1.78 -3.90 4.61
CA GLY A 122 -3.11 -4.00 4.04
C GLY A 122 -3.44 -2.97 2.96
N ARG A 123 -2.47 -2.28 2.38
CA ARG A 123 -2.69 -1.36 1.27
C ARG A 123 -1.50 -1.40 0.32
N THR A 124 -1.75 -1.22 -0.97
CA THR A 124 -0.71 -1.07 -2.02
C THR A 124 -0.33 0.39 -2.30
N THR A 125 -0.89 1.32 -1.52
CA THR A 125 -0.77 2.77 -1.71
C THR A 125 -0.34 3.48 -0.44
N CYS A 126 0.51 4.50 -0.56
CA CYS A 126 0.83 5.40 0.54
C CYS A 126 -0.20 6.55 0.63
N PRO A 127 -0.37 7.16 1.81
CA PRO A 127 -1.25 8.33 1.97
C PRO A 127 -0.86 9.45 1.01
N ARG A 128 -1.84 9.99 0.29
CA ARG A 128 -1.65 11.17 -0.56
C ARG A 128 -1.74 12.41 0.31
N GLY A 129 -0.61 12.89 0.83
CA GLY A 129 -0.57 14.10 1.65
C GLY A 129 0.71 14.27 2.44
N ALA A 130 1.03 15.51 2.78
CA ALA A 130 2.13 15.90 3.67
C ALA A 130 3.55 15.46 3.21
N GLY A 131 3.74 15.24 1.91
CA GLY A 131 5.03 14.94 1.30
C GLY A 131 5.46 13.46 1.36
N THR A 132 4.62 12.57 1.87
CA THR A 132 4.88 11.13 1.86
C THR A 132 4.79 10.57 0.44
N VAL A 133 5.75 9.73 0.06
CA VAL A 133 5.82 9.08 -1.26
C VAL A 133 5.90 7.56 -1.12
N LYS A 134 5.35 6.83 -2.10
CA LYS A 134 5.50 5.37 -2.17
C LYS A 134 6.90 5.02 -2.68
N VAL A 135 7.58 4.14 -1.97
CA VAL A 135 8.84 3.53 -2.41
C VAL A 135 8.53 2.32 -3.28
N TYR A 136 7.79 1.35 -2.74
CA TYR A 136 7.29 0.19 -3.48
C TYR A 136 6.05 -0.40 -2.81
N ASP A 137 5.36 -1.29 -3.50
CA ASP A 137 4.30 -2.14 -2.93
C ASP A 137 4.55 -3.62 -3.24
N GLY A 138 3.85 -4.48 -2.51
CA GLY A 138 4.23 -5.87 -2.42
C GLY A 138 3.26 -6.77 -1.66
N TYR A 139 3.79 -7.93 -1.31
CA TYR A 139 3.10 -8.98 -0.57
C TYR A 139 3.64 -9.04 0.86
N ALA A 140 2.75 -8.98 1.86
CA ALA A 140 3.16 -9.24 3.22
C ALA A 140 3.55 -10.71 3.36
N SER A 141 4.62 -10.97 4.11
CA SER A 141 5.15 -12.32 4.31
C SER A 141 5.81 -12.46 5.68
N ALA A 142 5.88 -13.68 6.19
CA ALA A 142 6.69 -14.04 7.35
C ALA A 142 6.95 -15.56 7.36
N GLY A 143 7.45 -16.11 8.47
CA GLY A 143 7.51 -17.55 8.67
C GLY A 143 6.12 -18.20 8.74
N TRP A 144 6.09 -19.53 8.64
CA TRP A 144 4.87 -20.33 8.81
C TRP A 144 4.39 -20.27 10.26
N TYR A 145 3.08 -20.15 10.46
CA TYR A 145 2.48 -19.91 11.78
C TYR A 145 2.83 -20.96 12.86
N SER A 146 3.09 -22.21 12.49
CA SER A 146 3.45 -23.29 13.43
C SER A 146 4.95 -23.58 13.52
N HIS A 147 5.79 -22.88 12.76
CA HIS A 147 7.24 -23.07 12.83
C HIS A 147 7.84 -22.38 14.07
N LYS A 148 8.75 -23.07 14.76
CA LYS A 148 9.49 -22.56 15.93
C LYS A 148 10.64 -21.60 15.59
N GLY A 149 11.16 -21.71 14.36
CA GLY A 149 12.20 -20.82 13.82
C GLY A 149 11.61 -19.80 12.84
N ASN A 150 12.48 -19.17 12.03
CA ASN A 150 12.23 -18.01 11.15
C ASN A 150 12.28 -16.65 11.85
N GLY A 151 12.13 -15.58 11.06
CA GLY A 151 12.03 -14.20 11.57
C GLY A 151 10.73 -13.96 12.35
N ALA A 152 10.80 -13.07 13.33
CA ALA A 152 9.69 -12.68 14.20
C ALA A 152 9.02 -11.35 13.78
N ASN A 153 9.10 -11.01 12.51
CA ASN A 153 8.52 -9.80 11.94
C ASN A 153 7.94 -10.08 10.56
N TYR A 154 6.97 -9.26 10.15
CA TYR A 154 6.51 -9.26 8.76
C TYR A 154 7.52 -8.56 7.85
N LEU A 155 7.62 -9.04 6.62
CA LEU A 155 8.36 -8.43 5.52
C LEU A 155 7.39 -8.02 4.41
N CYS A 156 7.63 -6.85 3.83
CA CYS A 156 6.92 -6.41 2.64
C CYS A 156 7.75 -6.79 1.41
N MET A 157 7.38 -7.87 0.73
CA MET A 157 8.15 -8.43 -0.38
C MET A 157 7.80 -7.71 -1.68
N PRO A 158 8.80 -7.22 -2.44
CA PRO A 158 8.55 -6.65 -3.75
C PRO A 158 7.94 -7.69 -4.69
N LYS A 159 7.21 -7.23 -5.70
CA LYS A 159 6.54 -8.10 -6.69
C LYS A 159 7.52 -8.74 -7.67
N ASP A 160 8.72 -8.18 -7.76
CA ASP A 160 9.80 -8.49 -8.68
C ASP A 160 11.09 -8.84 -7.91
N PRO A 161 11.14 -9.99 -7.20
CA PRO A 161 12.32 -10.39 -6.45
C PRO A 161 13.51 -10.69 -7.37
N GLN A 162 14.72 -10.40 -6.87
CA GLN A 162 15.99 -10.74 -7.52
C GLN A 162 16.73 -11.80 -6.70
N TYR A 163 17.41 -12.72 -7.40
CA TYR A 163 18.17 -13.81 -6.78
C TYR A 163 19.61 -13.77 -7.28
N LEU A 164 20.58 -13.82 -6.35
CA LEU A 164 22.01 -13.88 -6.69
C LEU A 164 22.47 -15.28 -7.12
N SER A 165 21.71 -16.32 -6.76
CA SER A 165 22.04 -17.72 -7.03
C SER A 165 20.77 -18.52 -7.27
N SER A 166 20.84 -19.52 -8.14
CA SER A 166 19.80 -20.52 -8.38
C SER A 166 20.01 -21.80 -7.58
N GLN A 167 21.05 -21.87 -6.75
CA GLN A 167 21.34 -23.07 -5.95
C GLN A 167 20.29 -23.28 -4.85
N ASN A 168 19.94 -24.55 -4.64
CA ASN A 168 19.03 -24.94 -3.56
C ASN A 168 19.75 -24.85 -2.20
N VAL A 169 19.04 -24.35 -1.18
CA VAL A 169 19.54 -24.22 0.20
C VAL A 169 18.87 -25.31 1.06
N PRO A 170 19.59 -26.41 1.40
CA PRO A 170 18.97 -27.59 2.02
C PRO A 170 18.53 -27.40 3.48
N ALA A 171 19.11 -26.44 4.20
CA ALA A 171 18.74 -26.10 5.59
C ALA A 171 18.45 -24.60 5.67
N ALA A 172 17.18 -24.23 5.54
CA ALA A 172 16.75 -22.84 5.41
C ALA A 172 15.59 -22.47 6.35
N SER A 173 15.53 -21.19 6.69
CA SER A 173 14.26 -20.57 7.12
C SER A 173 13.37 -20.35 5.90
N TRP A 174 12.07 -20.44 6.12
CA TRP A 174 11.08 -20.32 5.06
C TRP A 174 10.30 -19.02 5.18
N LEU A 175 9.99 -18.45 4.02
CA LEU A 175 9.18 -17.24 3.90
C LEU A 175 7.90 -17.59 3.14
N TYR A 176 6.76 -17.26 3.74
CA TYR A 176 5.43 -17.53 3.22
C TYR A 176 4.62 -16.25 3.12
N GLY A 177 3.68 -16.20 2.18
CA GLY A 177 2.70 -15.12 2.10
C GLY A 177 1.86 -15.04 3.37
N ALA A 178 1.39 -13.83 3.68
CA ALA A 178 0.56 -13.59 4.85
C ALA A 178 -0.93 -13.48 4.49
N GLU A 179 -1.80 -14.02 5.34
CA GLU A 179 -3.26 -14.01 5.16
C GLU A 179 -3.96 -13.27 6.30
N TYR A 180 -5.13 -12.72 5.99
CA TYR A 180 -6.03 -12.20 7.00
C TYR A 180 -6.83 -13.33 7.67
N GLU A 181 -6.73 -13.40 8.98
CA GLU A 181 -7.52 -14.27 9.84
C GLU A 181 -8.53 -13.42 10.62
N SER A 182 -9.47 -12.90 9.84
CA SER A 182 -10.38 -11.83 10.23
C SER A 182 -11.83 -12.22 9.92
N GLY A 183 -12.25 -13.44 10.28
CA GLY A 183 -13.62 -13.96 10.13
C GLY A 183 -14.70 -13.21 10.93
N ASN A 184 -14.41 -11.99 11.37
CA ASN A 184 -15.31 -11.09 12.07
C ASN A 184 -15.69 -9.91 11.17
N ARG A 185 -16.68 -9.11 11.58
CA ARG A 185 -17.16 -7.93 10.84
C ARG A 185 -16.48 -6.62 11.30
N ILE A 186 -15.24 -6.67 11.77
CA ILE A 186 -14.50 -5.47 12.19
C ILE A 186 -14.11 -4.64 10.97
N PHE A 187 -13.60 -5.29 9.92
CA PHE A 187 -13.46 -4.67 8.62
C PHE A 187 -14.83 -4.58 7.93
N GLY A 188 -15.00 -3.58 7.06
CA GLY A 188 -16.27 -3.33 6.36
C GLY A 188 -16.67 -4.41 5.34
N TYR A 189 -15.84 -5.42 5.12
CA TYR A 189 -16.06 -6.53 4.20
C TYR A 189 -15.23 -7.76 4.59
N THR A 190 -15.55 -8.91 4.01
CA THR A 190 -14.83 -10.17 4.26
C THR A 190 -13.43 -10.13 3.68
N THR A 191 -12.44 -10.23 4.56
CA THR A 191 -11.02 -10.36 4.24
C THR A 191 -10.44 -11.72 4.61
N GLN A 192 -11.19 -12.57 5.34
CA GLN A 192 -10.77 -13.92 5.73
C GLN A 192 -10.21 -14.70 4.52
N ASP A 193 -9.07 -15.37 4.73
CA ASP A 193 -8.36 -16.20 3.75
C ASP A 193 -7.89 -15.45 2.50
N PHE A 194 -7.84 -14.11 2.51
CA PHE A 194 -7.18 -13.33 1.46
C PHE A 194 -5.75 -12.98 1.88
N ASN A 195 -4.85 -12.96 0.90
CA ASN A 195 -3.49 -12.50 1.11
C ASN A 195 -3.44 -10.99 1.40
N VAL A 196 -2.50 -10.61 2.25
CA VAL A 196 -2.31 -9.25 2.74
C VAL A 196 -1.34 -8.46 1.84
N PRO A 197 -1.77 -7.37 1.18
CA PRO A 197 -0.86 -6.49 0.47
C PRO A 197 -0.12 -5.56 1.43
N CYS A 198 0.97 -4.97 0.97
CA CYS A 198 1.71 -3.96 1.72
C CYS A 198 2.28 -2.88 0.81
N ALA A 199 2.57 -1.72 1.38
CA ALA A 199 3.30 -0.63 0.73
C ALA A 199 4.35 -0.07 1.65
N VAL A 200 5.57 0.13 1.15
CA VAL A 200 6.63 0.86 1.86
C VAL A 200 6.58 2.32 1.44
N CYS A 201 6.48 3.19 2.44
CA CYS A 201 6.31 4.61 2.29
C CYS A 201 7.53 5.34 2.85
N HIS A 202 7.97 6.39 2.17
CA HIS A 202 8.98 7.32 2.65
C HIS A 202 8.31 8.64 3.01
N SER A 203 8.55 9.08 4.23
CA SER A 203 8.07 10.36 4.75
C SER A 203 9.25 11.33 4.85
N PRO A 204 9.07 12.62 4.50
CA PRO A 204 10.10 13.64 4.63
C PRO A 204 10.34 14.07 6.09
N ARG A 205 9.56 13.50 7.02
CA ARG A 205 9.67 13.69 8.46
C ARG A 205 10.59 12.62 9.04
N SER A 206 11.39 12.98 10.04
CA SER A 206 12.54 12.20 10.49
C SER A 206 12.20 11.16 11.56
N ALA A 207 11.11 11.37 12.29
CA ALA A 207 10.65 10.45 13.33
C ALA A 207 9.38 9.71 12.88
N LYS A 208 9.28 8.44 13.27
CA LYS A 208 8.05 7.64 13.17
C LYS A 208 7.74 6.97 14.49
N ILE A 209 6.45 6.89 14.82
CA ILE A 209 5.95 6.08 15.93
C ILE A 209 4.67 5.34 15.52
N MET A 210 4.45 4.18 16.14
CA MET A 210 3.15 3.51 16.19
C MET A 210 2.53 3.79 17.56
N LEU A 211 1.28 4.27 17.58
CA LEU A 211 0.51 4.39 18.82
C LEU A 211 -0.55 3.28 18.89
N PRO A 212 -0.31 2.19 19.62
CA PRO A 212 -1.36 1.21 19.92
C PRO A 212 -2.40 1.82 20.87
N GLY A 213 -3.66 1.42 20.70
CA GLY A 213 -4.81 1.90 21.47
C GLY A 213 -5.35 3.28 21.06
N LYS A 214 -4.76 3.94 20.05
CA LYS A 214 -5.23 5.22 19.51
C LYS A 214 -5.26 5.18 17.99
N TYR A 215 -6.22 5.88 17.40
CA TYR A 215 -6.31 6.10 15.94
C TYR A 215 -5.99 7.55 15.53
N ASN A 216 -5.71 8.42 16.50
CA ASN A 216 -5.29 9.81 16.28
C ASN A 216 -3.86 10.01 16.81
N CYS A 217 -3.07 10.78 16.08
CA CYS A 217 -1.69 11.11 16.46
C CYS A 217 -1.64 12.18 17.56
N PRO A 218 -0.56 12.24 18.35
CA PRO A 218 -0.34 13.34 19.28
C PRO A 218 -0.30 14.68 18.56
N ARG A 219 -0.50 15.78 19.31
CA ARG A 219 -0.39 17.14 18.75
C ARG A 219 0.98 17.34 18.08
N SER A 220 0.97 18.01 16.93
CA SER A 220 2.15 18.27 16.10
C SER A 220 2.80 17.04 15.46
N TRP A 221 2.13 15.88 15.47
CA TRP A 221 2.49 14.73 14.65
C TRP A 221 1.53 14.62 13.47
N THR A 222 2.06 14.21 12.33
CA THR A 222 1.26 13.94 11.13
C THR A 222 0.79 12.49 11.18
N ARG A 223 -0.52 12.25 10.98
CA ARG A 223 -1.04 10.89 10.82
C ARG A 223 -0.80 10.41 9.41
N GLU A 224 -0.05 9.33 9.28
CA GLU A 224 0.14 8.64 8.02
C GLU A 224 -1.08 7.74 7.74
N TYR A 225 -1.38 6.80 8.63
CA TYR A 225 -2.58 5.98 8.55
C TYR A 225 -2.99 5.45 9.92
N TYR A 226 -4.15 4.81 9.99
CA TYR A 226 -4.68 4.19 11.21
C TYR A 226 -5.42 2.89 10.88
N GLY A 227 -5.65 2.08 11.91
CA GLY A 227 -6.44 0.87 11.81
C GLY A 227 -6.35 0.04 13.08
N TYR A 228 -5.98 -1.24 12.96
CA TYR A 228 -5.96 -2.19 14.07
C TYR A 228 -4.60 -2.85 14.25
N VAL A 229 -4.25 -3.11 15.51
CA VAL A 229 -3.09 -3.91 15.87
C VAL A 229 -3.40 -5.37 15.56
N MET A 230 -2.54 -5.98 14.76
CA MET A 230 -2.63 -7.37 14.38
C MET A 230 -1.28 -8.07 14.54
N THR A 231 -1.31 -9.37 14.82
CA THR A 231 -0.15 -10.26 15.03
C THR A 231 -0.59 -11.72 14.84
N SER A 232 0.27 -12.69 15.13
CA SER A 232 -0.06 -14.12 15.14
C SER A 232 -1.09 -14.46 16.22
N TYR A 233 -1.83 -15.55 16.03
CA TYR A 233 -2.75 -16.05 17.05
C TYR A 233 -1.98 -16.50 18.30
N TYR A 234 -2.54 -16.23 19.48
CA TYR A 234 -1.87 -16.52 20.75
C TYR A 234 -1.53 -18.01 20.97
N GLY A 235 -2.22 -18.92 20.27
CA GLY A 235 -1.97 -20.36 20.33
C GLY A 235 -0.95 -20.87 19.30
N HIS A 236 -0.42 -20.00 18.44
CA HIS A 236 0.57 -20.36 17.43
C HIS A 236 1.98 -20.43 18.03
N THR A 237 2.83 -21.21 17.36
CA THR A 237 4.23 -21.37 17.79
C THR A 237 5.11 -20.25 17.27
N GLN A 238 4.80 -19.71 16.09
CA GLN A 238 5.44 -18.50 15.59
C GLN A 238 5.08 -17.30 16.46
N THR A 239 6.11 -16.59 16.92
CA THR A 239 5.98 -15.26 17.51
C THR A 239 6.25 -14.22 16.43
N ILE A 240 5.43 -13.17 16.42
CA ILE A 240 5.60 -12.07 15.46
C ILE A 240 5.26 -10.73 16.10
N ASP A 241 5.96 -9.69 15.69
CA ASP A 241 5.74 -8.34 16.19
C ASP A 241 4.32 -7.83 15.89
N TYR A 242 3.82 -6.99 16.80
CA TYR A 242 2.57 -6.27 16.62
C TYR A 242 2.70 -5.26 15.48
N SER A 243 1.81 -5.36 14.50
CA SER A 243 1.78 -4.48 13.33
C SER A 243 0.46 -3.73 13.23
N CYS A 244 0.52 -2.47 12.78
CA CYS A 244 -0.67 -1.69 12.51
C CYS A 244 -1.18 -1.97 11.08
N VAL A 245 -2.32 -2.63 10.95
CA VAL A 245 -2.99 -2.90 9.68
C VAL A 245 -4.02 -1.81 9.40
N ASP A 246 -4.07 -1.34 8.17
CA ASP A 246 -4.97 -0.26 7.74
C ASP A 246 -6.44 -0.57 8.04
N TYR A 247 -7.21 0.47 8.40
CA TYR A 247 -8.64 0.37 8.68
C TYR A 247 -9.47 -0.08 7.47
N THR A 248 -8.98 0.20 6.26
CA THR A 248 -9.62 -0.14 4.97
C THR A 248 -8.75 -1.10 4.14
N PRO A 249 -8.48 -2.31 4.65
CA PRO A 249 -7.46 -3.19 4.10
C PRO A 249 -7.85 -3.77 2.75
N GLU A 250 -7.07 -3.53 1.72
CA GLU A 250 -7.19 -4.17 0.41
C GLU A 250 -6.98 -5.69 0.49
N ARG A 251 -7.53 -6.41 -0.49
CA ARG A 251 -7.35 -7.85 -0.68
C ARG A 251 -6.63 -8.10 -1.99
N ILE A 252 -5.77 -9.11 -2.04
CA ILE A 252 -5.17 -9.52 -3.31
C ILE A 252 -6.16 -10.44 -4.05
N SER A 253 -6.60 -10.00 -5.23
CA SER A 253 -7.57 -10.75 -6.05
C SER A 253 -7.05 -12.16 -6.39
N GLY A 254 -7.95 -13.15 -6.38
CA GLY A 254 -7.62 -14.54 -6.70
C GLY A 254 -6.91 -15.32 -5.60
N THR A 255 -6.67 -14.72 -4.43
CA THR A 255 -5.98 -15.38 -3.30
C THR A 255 -6.89 -15.94 -2.23
N GLN A 256 -8.21 -15.91 -2.42
CA GLN A 256 -9.19 -16.40 -1.44
C GLN A 256 -9.08 -17.91 -1.26
N LYS A 257 -8.19 -18.34 -0.39
CA LYS A 257 -7.90 -19.74 -0.09
C LYS A 257 -7.16 -19.77 1.22
N ASN A 258 -7.56 -20.69 2.09
CA ASN A 258 -6.84 -20.92 3.33
C ASN A 258 -5.52 -21.65 3.06
N THR A 259 -4.40 -20.91 2.91
CA THR A 259 -3.06 -21.47 2.67
C THR A 259 -2.21 -21.58 3.93
N ASN A 260 -2.59 -20.91 5.02
CA ASN A 260 -1.96 -20.89 6.35
C ASN A 260 -0.46 -20.58 6.32
N GLY A 261 -0.04 -19.57 5.57
CA GLY A 261 1.36 -19.12 5.60
C GLY A 261 1.71 -18.38 6.91
N ALA A 262 1.98 -17.08 6.77
CA ALA A 262 1.96 -16.15 7.88
C ALA A 262 0.52 -15.64 8.10
N LEU A 263 0.15 -15.23 9.31
CA LEU A 263 -1.26 -14.94 9.61
C LEU A 263 -1.43 -13.66 10.43
N PHE A 264 -2.33 -12.78 9.98
CA PHE A 264 -2.76 -11.58 10.68
C PHE A 264 -4.06 -11.83 11.45
N TYR A 265 -3.96 -11.97 12.77
CA TYR A 265 -5.07 -11.97 13.71
C TYR A 265 -5.20 -10.63 14.43
N PHE A 266 -6.44 -10.23 14.72
CA PHE A 266 -6.68 -9.07 15.58
C PHE A 266 -6.10 -9.28 16.99
N THR A 267 -5.46 -8.25 17.52
CA THR A 267 -5.10 -8.20 18.94
C THR A 267 -6.28 -7.66 19.74
N THR A 268 -6.69 -8.39 20.78
CA THR A 268 -7.77 -7.97 21.68
C THR A 268 -7.27 -7.57 23.05
N VAL A 269 -7.89 -6.56 23.65
CA VAL A 269 -7.59 -6.08 25.00
C VAL A 269 -7.87 -7.15 26.05
N GLY A 270 -6.87 -7.43 26.90
CA GLY A 270 -7.03 -8.08 28.20
C GLY A 270 -6.79 -7.08 29.33
N CYS A 271 -7.84 -6.55 29.95
CA CYS A 271 -7.75 -5.47 30.96
C CYS A 271 -7.90 -5.93 32.43
N ARG A 272 -7.77 -7.23 32.67
CA ARG A 272 -7.89 -7.81 34.02
C ARG A 272 -6.57 -8.34 34.57
N THR A 273 -5.48 -8.11 33.84
CA THR A 273 -4.15 -8.62 34.16
C THR A 273 -3.11 -7.57 33.77
N GLY A 274 -2.76 -6.67 34.69
CA GLY A 274 -1.78 -5.60 34.48
C GLY A 274 -2.32 -4.36 33.76
N LEU A 275 -3.03 -4.52 32.64
CA LEU A 275 -3.71 -3.40 31.98
C LEU A 275 -5.03 -3.09 32.72
N PRO A 276 -5.38 -1.83 33.07
CA PRO A 276 -6.59 -1.53 33.83
C PRO A 276 -7.86 -1.56 32.96
N CYS A 277 -8.96 -2.15 33.46
CA CYS A 277 -10.27 -1.98 32.83
C CYS A 277 -10.80 -0.57 33.10
N ARG A 278 -11.13 0.14 32.01
CA ARG A 278 -11.32 1.59 31.87
C ARG A 278 -9.99 2.38 31.94
N PRO A 279 -9.63 3.11 30.87
CA PRO A 279 -10.39 3.31 29.63
C PRO A 279 -10.40 2.08 28.71
N TYR A 280 -9.59 1.05 28.97
CA TYR A 280 -9.58 -0.17 28.17
C TYR A 280 -10.82 -1.03 28.41
N ILE A 281 -11.34 -1.63 27.34
CA ILE A 281 -12.53 -2.47 27.37
C ILE A 281 -12.13 -3.88 26.96
N GLN A 282 -12.38 -4.84 27.83
CA GLN A 282 -12.10 -6.27 27.61
C GLN A 282 -12.64 -6.74 26.26
N ASN A 283 -11.88 -7.59 25.57
CA ASN A 283 -12.25 -8.24 24.29
C ASN A 283 -12.55 -7.26 23.14
N ARG A 284 -12.08 -6.01 23.22
CA ARG A 284 -12.10 -5.09 22.07
C ARG A 284 -10.82 -5.21 21.26
N ALA A 285 -10.95 -5.18 19.94
CA ALA A 285 -9.80 -5.08 19.04
C ALA A 285 -9.04 -3.77 19.30
N VAL A 286 -7.71 -3.87 19.39
CA VAL A 286 -6.84 -2.74 19.70
C VAL A 286 -6.64 -1.90 18.44
N THR A 287 -6.96 -0.61 18.49
CA THR A 287 -6.71 0.32 17.38
C THR A 287 -5.24 0.73 17.31
N CYS A 288 -4.82 1.33 16.20
CA CYS A 288 -3.48 1.90 16.06
C CYS A 288 -3.45 3.08 15.08
N ALA A 289 -2.41 3.91 15.22
CA ALA A 289 -2.05 4.94 14.26
C ALA A 289 -0.54 4.95 14.02
N ILE A 290 -0.13 5.09 12.76
CA ILE A 290 1.25 5.41 12.39
C ILE A 290 1.36 6.92 12.21
N CYS A 291 2.33 7.50 12.90
CA CYS A 291 2.52 8.93 12.98
C CYS A 291 3.96 9.30 12.70
N THR A 292 4.17 10.46 12.06
CA THR A 292 5.49 10.99 11.72
C THR A 292 5.67 12.44 12.16
N LYS A 293 6.92 12.86 12.39
CA LYS A 293 7.26 14.23 12.80
C LYS A 293 8.61 14.69 12.27
#